data_AF-A0A9W6ZBU5-F1
#
_entry.id   AF-A0A9W6ZBU5-F1
#
_cell.length_a   1.000
_cell.length_b   1.000
_cell.length_c   1.000
_cell.angle_alpha   90.00
_cell.angle_beta   90.00
_cell.angle_gamma   90.00
#
_symmetry.space_group_name_H-M   'P 1'
#
loop_
_entity.id
_entity.type
_entity.pdbx_description
1 polymer ?
#
loop_
_entity_poly.entity_id
_entity_poly.type
_entity_poly.pdbx_seq_one_letter_code
_entity_poly.pdbx_strand_id
1 'polypeptide(L)'
;MQYTTSPQDINRFMGGVEGEVERLRILFSAYQSAREISEAGLKRMFSGSILDKAHETAATGGKQMAMPLFEEHVPTRRRILMTGTPRLFVSRSRLLKDAAQKFGMKKVVAFSRTNARAKSLQEELVKRGSYFSDVIRVYGVMSAMKREAIYSRLLQPVGEDESIVVCNSKVMVTGFDLPDCDGVFLADWMESHAKILQAVARAARKW
;
A
#
# COMPACT_ATOMS: atom_id res chain seq x y z
N MET A 1 2.63 3.83 29.38
CA MET A 1 2.96 2.97 28.22
C MET A 1 3.26 1.59 28.78
N GLN A 2 2.50 0.57 28.40
CA GLN A 2 2.78 -0.83 28.82
C GLN A 2 3.58 -1.53 27.71
N TYR A 3 4.52 -2.37 28.08
CA TYR A 3 5.32 -3.20 27.17
C TYR A 3 5.06 -4.67 27.51
N THR A 4 5.00 -5.53 26.50
CA THR A 4 4.79 -6.97 26.69
C THR A 4 5.33 -7.74 25.48
N THR A 5 5.77 -8.97 25.71
CA THR A 5 6.04 -9.99 24.69
C THR A 5 5.10 -11.20 24.83
N SER A 6 4.13 -11.11 25.74
CA SER A 6 3.16 -12.17 26.01
C SER A 6 2.01 -12.14 25.00
N PRO A 7 1.81 -13.21 24.20
CA PRO A 7 0.67 -13.31 23.29
C PRO A 7 -0.70 -13.13 23.98
N GLN A 8 -0.81 -13.61 25.24
CA GLN A 8 -2.04 -13.49 26.02
C GLN A 8 -2.36 -12.03 26.38
N ASP A 9 -1.34 -11.25 26.72
CA ASP A 9 -1.52 -9.83 27.04
C ASP A 9 -1.91 -9.03 25.79
N ILE A 10 -1.29 -9.34 24.65
CA ILE A 10 -1.62 -8.74 23.35
C ILE A 10 -3.09 -9.01 23.01
N ASN A 11 -3.54 -10.28 23.13
CA ASN A 11 -4.93 -10.64 22.83
C ASN A 11 -5.91 -9.97 23.80
N ARG A 12 -5.59 -9.90 25.09
CA ARG A 12 -6.43 -9.20 26.09
C ARG A 12 -6.57 -7.72 25.75
N PHE A 13 -5.47 -7.03 25.43
CA PHE A 13 -5.49 -5.63 25.03
C PHE A 13 -6.35 -5.40 23.79
N MET A 14 -6.22 -6.26 22.78
CA MET A 14 -6.96 -6.15 21.52
C MET A 14 -8.43 -6.59 21.62
N GLY A 15 -8.75 -7.54 22.50
CA GLY A 15 -10.09 -8.01 22.79
C GLY A 15 -10.95 -6.96 23.46
N GLY A 16 -10.37 -6.22 24.42
CA GLY A 16 -11.13 -5.26 25.22
C GLY A 16 -11.97 -5.91 26.30
N VAL A 17 -12.74 -5.09 27.01
CA VAL A 17 -13.68 -5.55 28.05
C VAL A 17 -15.11 -5.38 27.54
N GLU A 18 -15.98 -6.32 27.88
CA GLU A 18 -17.41 -6.25 27.53
C GLU A 18 -18.04 -4.99 28.14
N GLY A 19 -18.74 -4.19 27.32
CA GLY A 19 -19.31 -2.90 27.72
C GLY A 19 -18.37 -1.69 27.64
N GLU A 20 -17.12 -1.87 27.20
CA GLU A 20 -16.18 -0.76 26.99
C GLU A 20 -16.56 0.04 25.72
N VAL A 21 -16.59 1.37 25.81
CA VAL A 21 -16.80 2.26 24.66
C VAL A 21 -15.69 2.04 23.64
N GLU A 22 -16.05 1.97 22.35
CA GLU A 22 -15.08 1.78 21.27
C GLU A 22 -14.05 2.91 21.28
N ARG A 23 -12.79 2.56 21.55
CA ARG A 23 -11.66 3.49 21.62
C ARG A 23 -10.58 3.10 20.64
N LEU A 24 -9.84 4.09 20.15
CA LEU A 24 -8.66 3.85 19.33
C LEU A 24 -7.61 3.06 20.13
N ARG A 25 -7.27 1.86 19.66
CA ARG A 25 -6.20 1.03 20.21
C ARG A 25 -5.05 0.98 19.22
N ILE A 26 -3.85 1.30 19.70
CA ILE A 26 -2.63 1.33 18.89
C ILE A 26 -1.64 0.35 19.51
N LEU A 27 -1.11 -0.56 18.69
CA LEU A 27 -0.03 -1.46 19.05
C LEU A 27 1.25 -1.00 18.34
N PHE A 28 2.26 -0.62 19.10
CA PHE A 28 3.61 -0.39 18.58
C PHE A 28 4.41 -1.69 18.74
N SER A 29 5.08 -2.12 17.67
CA SER A 29 5.87 -3.35 17.68
C SER A 29 7.12 -3.21 16.83
N ALA A 30 8.20 -3.84 17.28
CA ALA A 30 9.38 -4.07 16.44
C ALA A 30 9.09 -5.22 15.47
N TYR A 31 9.72 -5.25 14.29
CA TYR A 31 9.52 -6.33 13.32
C TYR A 31 9.85 -7.71 13.87
N GLN A 32 10.85 -7.79 14.75
CA GLN A 32 11.25 -9.01 15.42
C GLN A 32 10.12 -9.56 16.31
N SER A 33 9.27 -8.69 16.84
CA SER A 33 8.15 -9.07 17.71
C SER A 33 6.85 -9.40 16.94
N ALA A 34 6.93 -9.56 15.62
CA ALA A 34 5.77 -9.92 14.79
C ALA A 34 5.25 -11.35 15.08
N ARG A 35 6.13 -12.22 15.60
CA ARG A 35 5.78 -13.61 15.94
C ARG A 35 4.80 -13.67 17.09
N GLU A 36 5.01 -12.87 18.12
CA GLU A 36 4.19 -12.79 19.32
C GLU A 36 2.79 -12.26 18.99
N ILE A 37 2.69 -11.34 18.02
CA ILE A 37 1.40 -10.87 17.50
C ILE A 37 0.67 -11.99 16.75
N SER A 38 1.39 -12.77 15.95
CA SER A 38 0.83 -13.92 15.22
C SER A 38 0.35 -15.01 16.17
N GLU A 39 1.13 -15.31 17.21
CA GLU A 39 0.80 -16.31 18.23
C GLU A 39 -0.33 -15.84 19.18
N ALA A 40 -0.62 -14.54 19.23
CA ALA A 40 -1.70 -14.00 20.06
C ALA A 40 -3.10 -14.48 19.62
N GLY A 41 -3.25 -14.98 18.39
CA GLY A 41 -4.53 -15.51 17.90
C GLY A 41 -5.63 -14.44 17.89
N LEU A 42 -5.29 -13.24 17.41
CA LEU A 42 -6.19 -12.10 17.40
C LEU A 42 -7.46 -12.40 16.60
N LYS A 43 -8.62 -12.32 17.27
CA LYS A 43 -9.93 -12.51 16.62
C LYS A 43 -10.38 -11.30 15.80
N ARG A 44 -9.83 -10.11 16.08
CA ARG A 44 -10.16 -8.86 15.40
C ARG A 44 -9.01 -8.44 14.49
N MET A 45 -9.34 -8.01 13.28
CA MET A 45 -8.36 -7.38 12.37
C MET A 45 -8.08 -5.94 12.78
N PHE A 46 -6.83 -5.50 12.62
CA PHE A 46 -6.48 -4.08 12.62
C PHE A 46 -7.12 -3.39 11.41
N SER A 47 -7.67 -2.20 11.64
CA SER A 47 -8.19 -1.34 10.57
C SER A 47 -7.09 -0.86 9.63
N GLY A 48 -5.86 -0.71 10.15
CA GLY A 48 -4.67 -0.49 9.36
C GLY A 48 -3.37 -0.65 10.16
N SER A 49 -2.24 -0.75 9.46
CA SER A 49 -0.90 -0.76 10.04
C SER A 49 0.08 0.12 9.25
N ILE A 50 1.10 0.60 9.94
CA ILE A 50 2.21 1.37 9.35
C ILE A 50 3.48 0.56 9.56
N LEU A 51 4.13 0.20 8.45
CA LEU A 51 5.37 -0.55 8.40
C LEU A 51 6.49 0.45 8.08
N ASP A 52 7.10 1.04 9.12
CA ASP A 52 8.27 1.89 8.92
C ASP A 52 9.51 1.07 8.55
N LYS A 53 10.48 1.65 7.85
CA LYS A 53 11.66 0.94 7.32
C LYS A 53 11.30 -0.32 6.53
N ALA A 54 10.19 -0.28 5.77
CA ALA A 54 9.65 -1.45 5.07
C ALA A 54 10.64 -2.18 4.14
N HIS A 55 11.77 -1.58 3.75
CA HIS A 55 12.83 -2.31 3.03
C HIS A 55 13.42 -3.48 3.84
N GLU A 56 13.35 -3.43 5.17
CA GLU A 56 13.74 -4.53 6.07
C GLU A 56 12.89 -5.79 5.83
N THR A 57 11.63 -5.63 5.40
CA THR A 57 10.73 -6.77 5.11
C THR A 57 11.12 -7.57 3.88
N ALA A 58 11.96 -6.98 3.02
CA ALA A 58 12.50 -7.59 1.82
C ALA A 58 13.98 -8.00 1.98
N ALA A 59 14.62 -7.62 3.09
CA ALA A 59 16.00 -7.97 3.36
C ALA A 59 16.11 -9.48 3.67
N THR A 60 17.29 -10.05 3.44
CA THR A 60 17.66 -11.46 3.65
C THR A 60 17.49 -11.95 5.10
N GLY A 61 17.07 -11.09 6.04
CA GLY A 61 16.94 -11.31 7.49
C GLY A 61 15.77 -12.18 7.99
N GLY A 62 15.09 -12.91 7.10
CA GLY A 62 14.24 -14.05 7.49
C GLY A 62 12.73 -13.82 7.47
N LYS A 63 11.99 -14.94 7.40
CA LYS A 63 10.51 -15.01 7.35
C LYS A 63 9.82 -14.11 8.40
N GLN A 64 10.47 -13.91 9.55
CA GLN A 64 9.93 -13.14 10.68
C GLN A 64 9.72 -11.66 10.36
N MET A 65 10.67 -10.98 9.70
CA MET A 65 10.51 -9.55 9.36
C MET A 65 9.46 -9.32 8.27
N ALA A 66 9.16 -10.35 7.47
CA ALA A 66 8.11 -10.30 6.46
C ALA A 66 6.71 -10.61 7.02
N MET A 67 6.59 -11.14 8.26
CA MET A 67 5.31 -11.53 8.84
C MET A 67 4.25 -10.42 8.82
N PRO A 68 4.58 -9.14 9.13
CA PRO A 68 3.58 -8.07 9.09
C PRO A 68 2.95 -7.82 7.71
N LEU A 69 3.52 -8.37 6.63
CA LEU A 69 2.99 -8.25 5.28
C LEU A 69 1.79 -9.18 5.03
N PHE A 70 1.64 -10.26 5.80
CA PHE A 70 0.65 -11.31 5.55
C PHE A 70 -0.43 -11.32 6.62
N GLU A 71 -1.70 -11.46 6.21
CA GLU A 71 -2.85 -11.43 7.11
C GLU A 71 -2.92 -12.63 8.05
N GLU A 72 -2.41 -13.79 7.60
CA GLU A 72 -2.26 -15.01 8.41
C GLU A 72 -1.37 -14.82 9.64
N HIS A 73 -0.47 -13.84 9.60
CA HIS A 73 0.45 -13.53 10.70
C HIS A 73 0.02 -12.28 11.46
N VAL A 74 -0.30 -11.19 10.76
CA VAL A 74 -0.76 -9.94 11.39
C VAL A 74 -2.06 -9.52 10.68
N PRO A 75 -3.24 -9.78 11.29
CA PRO A 75 -4.53 -9.61 10.64
C PRO A 75 -4.85 -8.12 10.46
N THR A 76 -4.55 -7.56 9.30
CA THR A 76 -4.67 -6.11 9.04
C THR A 76 -5.31 -5.84 7.69
N ARG A 77 -6.33 -4.97 7.68
CA ARG A 77 -7.10 -4.64 6.47
C ARG A 77 -6.36 -3.73 5.49
N ARG A 78 -5.52 -2.81 5.97
CA ARG A 78 -4.78 -1.83 5.14
C ARG A 78 -3.36 -1.63 5.67
N ARG A 79 -2.36 -1.58 4.79
CA ARG A 79 -0.96 -1.42 5.18
C ARG A 79 -0.36 -0.19 4.49
N ILE A 80 0.35 0.65 5.24
CA ILE A 80 1.20 1.72 4.70
C ILE A 80 2.65 1.30 4.90
N LEU A 81 3.37 1.06 3.81
CA LEU A 81 4.79 0.72 3.84
C LEU A 81 5.60 2.00 3.65
N MET A 82 6.40 2.37 4.64
CA MET A 82 7.20 3.59 4.65
C MET A 82 8.69 3.24 4.65
N THR A 83 9.48 3.97 3.88
CA THR A 83 10.94 3.87 3.99
C THR A 83 11.65 5.15 3.57
N GLY A 84 12.63 5.59 4.38
CA GLY A 84 13.51 6.71 4.06
C GLY A 84 14.76 6.33 3.25
N THR A 85 15.07 5.03 3.14
CA THR A 85 16.28 4.52 2.47
C THR A 85 15.91 3.36 1.55
N PRO A 86 15.20 3.62 0.44
CA PRO A 86 14.98 2.58 -0.54
C PRO A 86 16.34 2.21 -1.16
N ARG A 87 16.98 1.14 -0.68
CA ARG A 87 18.10 0.50 -1.39
C ARG A 87 17.54 -0.21 -2.61
N LEU A 88 17.15 0.57 -3.61
CA LEU A 88 16.68 0.09 -4.90
C LEU A 88 17.91 -0.34 -5.72
N PHE A 89 18.42 -1.54 -5.46
CA PHE A 89 19.32 -2.23 -6.40
C PHE A 89 18.56 -2.70 -7.67
N VAL A 90 17.25 -2.42 -7.73
CA VAL A 90 16.32 -2.79 -8.79
C VAL A 90 15.52 -1.58 -9.25
N SER A 91 15.17 -1.52 -10.54
CA SER A 91 14.35 -0.43 -11.10
C SER A 91 12.96 -0.35 -10.43
N ARG A 92 12.40 0.86 -10.31
CA ARG A 92 11.06 1.14 -9.73
C ARG A 92 9.94 0.28 -10.33
N SER A 93 9.97 0.10 -11.66
CA SER A 93 9.01 -0.73 -12.40
C SER A 93 9.04 -2.21 -11.97
N ARG A 94 10.23 -2.74 -11.70
CA ARG A 94 10.40 -4.12 -11.18
C ARG A 94 9.86 -4.22 -9.75
N LEU A 95 10.23 -3.30 -8.87
CA LEU A 95 9.72 -3.31 -7.49
C LEU A 95 8.19 -3.31 -7.44
N LEU A 96 7.57 -2.42 -8.22
CA LEU A 96 6.12 -2.33 -8.28
C LEU A 96 5.49 -3.62 -8.83
N LYS A 97 6.01 -4.15 -9.93
CA LYS A 97 5.51 -5.40 -10.52
C LYS A 97 5.62 -6.57 -9.54
N ASP A 98 6.79 -6.77 -8.95
CA ASP A 98 7.06 -7.89 -8.04
C ASP A 98 6.17 -7.80 -6.79
N ALA A 99 5.98 -6.60 -6.24
CA ALA A 99 5.07 -6.37 -5.12
C ALA A 99 3.61 -6.65 -5.52
N ALA A 100 3.15 -6.10 -6.64
CA ALA A 100 1.78 -6.27 -7.09
C ALA A 100 1.45 -7.76 -7.35
N GLN A 101 2.36 -8.49 -8.00
CA GLN A 101 2.27 -9.94 -8.20
C GLN A 101 2.21 -10.70 -6.88
N LYS A 102 3.14 -10.41 -5.96
CA LYS A 102 3.23 -11.11 -4.68
C LYS A 102 1.97 -10.96 -3.82
N PHE A 103 1.32 -9.80 -3.90
CA PHE A 103 0.14 -9.47 -3.08
C PHE A 103 -1.18 -9.56 -3.86
N GLY A 104 -1.17 -10.02 -5.11
CA GLY A 104 -2.38 -10.11 -5.93
C GLY A 104 -3.08 -8.77 -6.15
N MET A 105 -2.34 -7.65 -6.16
CA MET A 105 -2.92 -6.32 -6.33
C MET A 105 -3.44 -6.16 -7.77
N LYS A 106 -4.72 -5.86 -7.95
CA LYS A 106 -5.35 -5.65 -9.25
C LYS A 106 -5.42 -4.20 -9.66
N LYS A 107 -5.55 -3.26 -8.72
CA LYS A 107 -5.65 -1.83 -9.03
C LYS A 107 -4.64 -1.04 -8.19
N VAL A 108 -3.63 -0.45 -8.84
CA VAL A 108 -2.54 0.26 -8.15
C VAL A 108 -2.36 1.67 -8.69
N VAL A 109 -2.18 2.65 -7.79
CA VAL A 109 -1.82 4.02 -8.17
C VAL A 109 -0.36 4.29 -7.87
N ALA A 110 0.41 4.65 -8.89
CA ALA A 110 1.81 5.02 -8.76
C ALA A 110 2.01 6.53 -8.84
N PHE A 111 2.66 7.10 -7.82
CA PHE A 111 3.03 8.51 -7.76
C PHE A 111 4.53 8.69 -7.96
N SER A 112 4.90 9.50 -8.95
CA SER A 112 6.28 9.93 -9.21
C SER A 112 6.44 11.42 -8.90
N ARG A 113 7.66 11.88 -8.64
CA ARG A 113 7.93 13.29 -8.30
C ARG A 113 7.61 14.25 -9.44
N THR A 114 7.82 13.81 -10.69
CA THR A 114 7.64 14.62 -11.90
C THR A 114 6.90 13.86 -13.00
N ASN A 115 6.30 14.59 -13.95
CA ASN A 115 5.64 13.99 -15.12
C ASN A 115 6.62 13.16 -15.98
N ALA A 116 7.88 13.62 -16.11
CA ALA A 116 8.91 12.88 -16.84
C ALA A 116 9.21 11.52 -16.18
N ARG A 117 9.28 11.48 -14.85
CA ARG A 117 9.50 10.25 -14.08
C ARG A 117 8.30 9.31 -14.13
N ALA A 118 7.08 9.85 -14.11
CA ALA A 118 5.86 9.07 -14.31
C ALA A 118 5.79 8.45 -15.72
N LYS A 119 6.25 9.19 -16.74
CA LYS A 119 6.38 8.69 -18.12
C LYS A 119 7.41 7.56 -18.21
N SER A 120 8.61 7.73 -17.64
CA SER A 120 9.61 6.66 -17.64
C SER A 120 9.12 5.42 -16.91
N LEU A 121 8.44 5.57 -15.76
CA LEU A 121 7.85 4.43 -15.04
C LEU A 121 6.81 3.69 -15.90
N GLN A 122 5.90 4.42 -16.55
CA GLN A 122 4.91 3.86 -17.47
C GLN A 122 5.58 3.08 -18.60
N GLU A 123 6.57 3.68 -19.29
CA GLU A 123 7.27 3.03 -20.40
C GLU A 123 8.03 1.78 -19.95
N GLU A 124 8.67 1.81 -18.77
CA GLU A 124 9.33 0.64 -18.20
C GLU A 124 8.34 -0.48 -17.85
N LEU A 125 7.16 -0.15 -17.29
CA LEU A 125 6.13 -1.13 -16.95
C LEU A 125 5.54 -1.79 -18.21
N VAL A 126 5.24 -1.00 -19.25
CA VAL A 126 4.78 -1.51 -20.55
C VAL A 126 5.82 -2.48 -21.15
N LYS A 127 7.11 -2.11 -21.12
CA LYS A 127 8.20 -2.95 -21.64
C LYS A 127 8.39 -4.24 -20.86
N ARG A 128 8.11 -4.25 -19.54
CA ARG A 128 8.33 -5.42 -18.67
C ARG A 128 7.22 -6.47 -18.77
N GLY A 129 6.00 -6.10 -19.18
CA GLY A 129 4.80 -6.97 -19.15
C GLY A 129 4.61 -7.65 -17.79
N SER A 130 3.88 -8.75 -17.62
CA SER A 130 2.59 -9.19 -18.18
C SER A 130 1.52 -9.17 -17.06
N TYR A 131 1.85 -8.55 -15.92
CA TYR A 131 0.97 -8.53 -14.76
C TYR A 131 -0.12 -7.48 -14.93
N PHE A 132 0.29 -6.21 -15.09
CA PHE A 132 -0.62 -5.13 -15.43
C PHE A 132 -1.05 -5.25 -16.89
N SER A 133 -2.30 -5.61 -17.10
CA SER A 133 -2.97 -5.59 -18.42
C SER A 133 -3.07 -4.16 -18.94
N ASP A 134 -3.26 -3.18 -18.05
CA ASP A 134 -3.33 -1.76 -18.37
C ASP A 134 -2.29 -0.94 -17.60
N VAL A 135 -1.45 -0.21 -18.34
CA VAL A 135 -0.48 0.74 -17.77
C VAL A 135 -0.84 2.15 -18.25
N ILE A 136 -1.60 2.86 -17.42
CA ILE A 136 -2.17 4.16 -17.76
C ILE A 136 -1.29 5.27 -17.19
N ARG A 137 -1.14 6.38 -17.91
CA ARG A 137 -0.50 7.60 -17.39
C ARG A 137 -1.44 8.79 -17.39
N VAL A 138 -1.57 9.44 -16.24
CA VAL A 138 -2.39 10.66 -16.07
C VAL A 138 -1.49 11.87 -15.81
N TYR A 139 -1.67 12.92 -16.60
CA TYR A 139 -0.84 14.14 -16.55
C TYR A 139 -1.65 15.41 -16.87
N GLY A 140 -1.15 16.57 -16.43
CA GLY A 140 -1.98 17.78 -16.27
C GLY A 140 -2.51 18.39 -17.57
N VAL A 141 -1.80 18.22 -18.70
CA VAL A 141 -2.19 18.77 -20.00
C VAL A 141 -3.06 17.82 -20.84
N MET A 142 -3.61 16.77 -20.23
CA MET A 142 -4.58 15.88 -20.90
C MET A 142 -5.92 16.58 -21.09
N SER A 143 -6.58 16.34 -22.23
CA SER A 143 -7.94 16.85 -22.47
C SER A 143 -8.92 16.30 -21.43
N ALA A 144 -9.95 17.09 -21.12
CA ALA A 144 -11.00 16.69 -20.18
C ALA A 144 -11.62 15.34 -20.58
N MET A 145 -11.94 15.17 -21.87
CA MET A 145 -12.49 13.92 -22.41
C MET A 145 -11.59 12.70 -22.18
N LYS A 146 -10.26 12.83 -22.38
CA LYS A 146 -9.32 11.72 -22.13
C LYS A 146 -9.22 11.38 -20.64
N ARG A 147 -9.25 12.39 -19.77
CA ARG A 147 -9.28 12.17 -18.32
C ARG A 147 -10.56 11.46 -17.90
N GLU A 148 -11.71 11.89 -18.42
CA GLU A 148 -13.01 11.31 -18.12
C GLU A 148 -13.11 9.84 -18.55
N ALA A 149 -12.59 9.49 -19.73
CA ALA A 149 -12.54 8.10 -20.18
C ALA A 149 -11.69 7.21 -19.25
N ILE A 150 -10.54 7.71 -18.80
CA ILE A 150 -9.70 7.01 -17.83
C ILE A 150 -10.42 6.86 -16.49
N TYR A 151 -11.11 7.91 -16.03
CA TYR A 151 -11.86 7.87 -14.78
C TYR A 151 -13.02 6.88 -14.84
N SER A 152 -13.83 6.94 -15.89
CA SER A 152 -14.92 6.00 -16.13
C SER A 152 -14.41 4.55 -16.12
N ARG A 153 -13.27 4.28 -16.77
CA ARG A 153 -12.62 2.97 -16.75
C ARG A 153 -12.21 2.55 -15.34
N LEU A 154 -11.60 3.45 -14.58
CA LEU A 154 -11.07 3.18 -13.24
C LEU A 154 -12.15 2.98 -12.17
N LEU A 155 -13.35 3.51 -12.40
CA LEU A 155 -14.54 3.28 -11.55
C LEU A 155 -15.16 1.89 -11.75
N GLN A 156 -14.91 1.24 -12.89
CA GLN A 156 -15.39 -0.12 -13.11
C GLN A 156 -14.61 -1.14 -12.26
N PRO A 157 -15.25 -2.25 -11.85
CA PRO A 157 -14.55 -3.40 -11.29
C PRO A 157 -13.47 -3.90 -12.25
N VAL A 158 -12.39 -4.43 -11.69
CA VAL A 158 -11.32 -5.05 -12.47
C VAL A 158 -11.68 -6.52 -12.67
N GLY A 159 -11.55 -7.02 -13.90
CA GLY A 159 -11.83 -8.42 -14.25
C GLY A 159 -10.98 -9.44 -13.48
N GLU A 160 -11.27 -10.72 -13.67
CA GLU A 160 -10.56 -11.81 -12.99
C GLU A 160 -9.06 -11.82 -13.36
N ASP A 161 -8.76 -11.72 -14.65
CA ASP A 161 -7.40 -11.73 -15.23
C ASP A 161 -6.85 -10.33 -15.55
N GLU A 162 -7.46 -9.30 -14.97
CA GLU A 162 -7.12 -7.93 -15.28
C GLU A 162 -6.38 -7.27 -14.11
N SER A 163 -5.39 -6.45 -14.43
CA SER A 163 -4.83 -5.54 -13.44
C SER A 163 -4.32 -4.24 -14.05
N ILE A 164 -4.55 -3.14 -13.34
CA ILE A 164 -4.39 -1.78 -13.82
C ILE A 164 -3.42 -1.05 -12.90
N VAL A 165 -2.45 -0.37 -13.51
CA VAL A 165 -1.59 0.60 -12.82
C VAL A 165 -1.75 1.98 -13.42
N VAL A 166 -1.96 2.98 -12.56
CA VAL A 166 -2.09 4.38 -12.95
C VAL A 166 -0.87 5.18 -12.50
N CYS A 167 -0.01 5.54 -13.45
CA CYS A 167 1.17 6.36 -13.23
C CYS A 167 0.81 7.86 -13.28
N ASN A 168 1.13 8.61 -12.23
CA ASN A 168 0.91 10.06 -12.20
C ASN A 168 1.98 10.78 -11.38
N SER A 169 1.97 12.12 -11.41
CA SER A 169 2.87 12.94 -10.57
C SER A 169 2.17 13.81 -9.52
N LYS A 170 1.00 14.36 -9.89
CA LYS A 170 0.21 15.27 -9.04
C LYS A 170 -1.29 15.21 -9.33
N VAL A 171 -1.69 14.64 -10.47
CA VAL A 171 -3.01 14.89 -11.08
C VAL A 171 -4.14 14.16 -10.35
N MET A 172 -3.82 13.11 -9.60
CA MET A 172 -4.82 12.38 -8.81
C MET A 172 -4.86 12.83 -7.34
N VAL A 173 -4.17 13.92 -6.99
CA VAL A 173 -4.15 14.50 -5.63
C VAL A 173 -5.36 15.42 -5.38
N THR A 174 -6.07 15.86 -6.42
CA THR A 174 -7.28 16.70 -6.33
C THR A 174 -8.44 16.03 -7.06
N GLY A 175 -9.52 15.72 -6.32
CA GLY A 175 -10.83 15.32 -6.88
C GLY A 175 -10.99 13.86 -7.32
N PHE A 176 -9.98 13.00 -7.22
CA PHE A 176 -10.07 11.60 -7.63
C PHE A 176 -10.12 10.66 -6.41
N ASP A 177 -11.18 9.85 -6.32
CA ASP A 177 -11.30 8.73 -5.39
C ASP A 177 -11.32 7.44 -6.23
N LEU A 178 -10.46 6.49 -5.89
CA LEU A 178 -10.33 5.24 -6.65
C LEU A 178 -10.93 4.08 -5.84
N PRO A 179 -12.18 3.66 -6.13
CA PRO A 179 -12.76 2.50 -5.46
C PRO A 179 -11.94 1.25 -5.78
N ASP A 180 -11.84 0.37 -4.78
CA ASP A 180 -11.14 -0.91 -4.87
C ASP A 180 -9.68 -0.76 -5.31
N CYS A 181 -9.03 0.30 -4.83
CA CYS A 181 -7.59 0.44 -4.95
C CYS A 181 -6.87 -0.50 -3.97
N ASP A 182 -6.07 -1.41 -4.51
CA ASP A 182 -5.32 -2.39 -3.72
C ASP A 182 -4.00 -1.82 -3.19
N GLY A 183 -3.48 -0.77 -3.82
CA GLY A 183 -2.18 -0.21 -3.44
C GLY A 183 -1.89 1.20 -3.94
N VAL A 184 -1.11 1.93 -3.14
CA VAL A 184 -0.45 3.18 -3.54
C VAL A 184 1.05 2.96 -3.54
N PHE A 185 1.68 3.21 -4.68
CA PHE A 185 3.11 3.10 -4.86
C PHE A 185 3.75 4.49 -5.00
N LEU A 186 4.56 4.87 -4.01
CA LEU A 186 5.36 6.09 -4.08
C LEU A 186 6.69 5.74 -4.76
N ALA A 187 6.77 5.98 -6.07
CA ALA A 187 7.89 5.56 -6.89
C ALA A 187 9.19 6.34 -6.61
N ASP A 188 9.06 7.52 -6.02
CA ASP A 188 10.15 8.45 -5.76
C ASP A 188 10.03 9.03 -4.35
N TRP A 189 11.15 9.51 -3.80
CA TRP A 189 11.10 10.30 -2.57
C TRP A 189 10.26 11.56 -2.77
N MET A 190 9.36 11.81 -1.81
CA MET A 190 8.40 12.91 -1.80
C MET A 190 8.73 13.85 -0.64
N GLU A 191 8.95 15.14 -0.93
CA GLU A 191 9.31 16.16 0.08
C GLU A 191 8.14 16.57 0.98
N SER A 192 6.91 16.38 0.51
CA SER A 192 5.72 16.91 1.16
C SER A 192 4.93 15.78 1.83
N HIS A 193 4.98 15.75 3.16
CA HIS A 193 4.14 14.88 3.99
C HIS A 193 2.65 15.03 3.66
N ALA A 194 2.19 16.25 3.40
CA ALA A 194 0.80 16.53 2.99
C ALA A 194 0.43 15.81 1.67
N LYS A 195 1.32 15.80 0.67
CA LYS A 195 1.07 15.10 -0.60
C LYS A 195 1.04 13.59 -0.43
N ILE A 196 1.86 13.03 0.46
CA ILE A 196 1.86 11.60 0.80
C ILE A 196 0.50 11.23 1.43
N LEU A 197 0.07 11.99 2.45
CA LEU A 197 -1.20 11.76 3.11
C LEU A 197 -2.38 11.88 2.14
N GLN A 198 -2.38 12.89 1.26
CA GLN A 198 -3.43 13.04 0.26
C GLN A 198 -3.46 11.88 -0.75
N ALA A 199 -2.30 11.40 -1.18
CA ALA A 199 -2.19 10.25 -2.10
C ALA A 199 -2.75 8.96 -1.45
N VAL A 200 -2.36 8.68 -0.20
CA VAL A 200 -2.81 7.49 0.53
C VAL A 200 -4.29 7.58 0.91
N ALA A 201 -4.74 8.72 1.44
CA ALA A 201 -6.11 8.91 1.89
C ALA A 201 -7.14 8.74 0.77
N ARG A 202 -6.78 9.09 -0.48
CA ARG A 202 -7.66 8.94 -1.65
C ARG A 202 -7.79 7.51 -2.14
N ALA A 203 -6.71 6.73 -2.04
CA ALA A 203 -6.74 5.31 -2.37
C ALA A 203 -7.37 4.45 -1.26
N ALA A 204 -7.34 4.93 -0.01
CA ALA A 204 -7.82 4.17 1.13
C ALA A 204 -9.33 4.25 1.37
N ARG A 205 -10.07 5.14 0.67
CA ARG A 205 -11.53 5.25 0.83
C ARG A 205 -12.21 4.00 0.26
N LYS A 206 -12.81 3.22 1.17
CA LYS A 206 -13.85 2.26 0.80
C LYS A 206 -15.19 2.97 0.94
N TRP A 207 -16.02 2.85 -0.09
CA TRP A 207 -17.45 3.16 -0.02
C TRP A 207 -18.17 1.92 0.51
#